data_AF-A0A813D7Y0-F1
#
_entry.id   AF-A0A813D7Y0-F1
#
_cell.length_a   1.000
_cell.length_b   1.000
_cell.length_c   1.000
_cell.angle_alpha   90.00
_cell.angle_beta   90.00
_cell.angle_gamma   90.00
#
_symmetry.space_group_name_H-M   'P 1'
#
loop_
_entity.id
_entity.type
_entity.pdbx_description
1 polymer ?
#
loop_
_entity_poly.entity_id
_entity_poly.type
_entity_poly.pdbx_seq_one_letter_code
_entity_poly.pdbx_strand_id
1 'polypeptide(L)'
;DGYEEVRKAVGNTGLMLTTGEHEYTRFGFKQLIDRKAAHILQPDITWLGGITEARRVMALAAANDVLVVPHGSSIYSYHLQFAFVNAPLGEFINLSADSCEIKPYFGGLFPDEPLPKDGKITLEQINKPGFGCTLKKDGLRRPYARSPEASAANRALNLAAEKAQADAKPVMPLVGSYMPGLDANRHWVTYGSLFGVALKLAKYDPANQYEPGAEGPVSMLRSETGNLEREITFTTLGWLQSAGWQCLFTTLWARGILPVYTDFFAFPAYSVLLMVGLTCWREVHFYCAHRGMHPWWDRKNGLLDGDIGAFLYRHVHSLHHKSYNPGPWSGLCMHPVEHFFYYTCATLPPLLLSMHPLHFLYTKFHADIAPIGGHDGHHSPSSAGDFHWLHHAKFECNYGVPFPYNFDKLFGTWVDYEEFKVTGELNCGEWAKAQMGSAVEVLDKKEKAKDNSNDAKAAPLSKDAEATPVSGDAEPLLTGKMTLTSGGPMFSMEEVQRHKSKDDCWIVLYGRVLNLTEFLPKHPGGEKVVLGMAGKNATASFEGIHASTGGFDLVRKWAPAAALGSVAGYAGQAPPAPKAVSAAKYQPLHLLVPVLLASLAGVALGR
;
A
#
# COMPACT_ATOMS: atom_id res chain seq x y z
N ASP A 1 1.13 -15.56 44.42
CA ASP A 1 0.80 -16.63 43.45
C ASP A 1 1.82 -17.73 43.60
N GLY A 2 1.39 -18.95 43.93
CA GLY A 2 2.28 -20.01 44.42
C GLY A 2 3.40 -20.43 43.45
N TYR A 3 3.19 -20.34 42.13
CA TYR A 3 4.19 -20.76 41.14
C TYR A 3 5.48 -19.93 41.17
N GLU A 4 5.37 -18.61 41.35
CA GLU A 4 6.53 -17.73 41.44
C GLU A 4 7.33 -17.98 42.73
N GLU A 5 6.62 -18.17 43.84
CA GLU A 5 7.24 -18.46 45.14
C GLU A 5 7.97 -19.81 45.11
N VAL A 6 7.34 -20.84 44.54
CA VAL A 6 7.97 -22.16 44.35
C VAL A 6 9.20 -22.05 43.44
N ARG A 7 9.10 -21.33 42.31
CA ARG A 7 10.24 -21.14 41.42
C ARG A 7 11.41 -20.44 42.09
N LYS A 8 11.14 -19.39 42.89
CA LYS A 8 12.15 -18.67 43.66
C LYS A 8 12.79 -19.58 44.72
N ALA A 9 11.99 -20.38 45.42
CA ALA A 9 12.47 -21.33 46.41
C ALA A 9 13.37 -22.42 45.80
N VAL A 10 13.06 -22.89 44.59
CA VAL A 10 13.91 -23.85 43.85
C VAL A 10 15.30 -23.26 43.53
N GLY A 11 15.41 -21.95 43.33
CA GLY A 11 16.69 -21.26 43.13
C GLY A 11 17.53 -21.82 41.96
N ASN A 12 18.85 -21.92 42.18
CA ASN A 12 19.85 -22.44 41.22
C ASN A 12 20.25 -23.90 41.53
N THR A 13 19.30 -24.72 41.98
CA THR A 13 19.55 -26.14 42.31
C THR A 13 19.73 -27.04 41.07
N GLY A 14 19.46 -26.52 39.87
CA GLY A 14 19.42 -27.30 38.62
C GLY A 14 18.10 -28.04 38.41
N LEU A 15 17.15 -27.99 39.36
CA LEU A 15 15.83 -28.59 39.21
C LEU A 15 14.93 -27.71 38.34
N MET A 16 14.35 -28.31 37.30
CA MET A 16 13.38 -27.63 36.44
C MET A 16 11.96 -27.78 36.99
N LEU A 17 11.28 -26.65 37.10
CA LEU A 17 9.86 -26.53 37.39
C LEU A 17 9.09 -26.32 36.09
N THR A 18 8.04 -27.10 35.86
CA THR A 18 7.23 -27.06 34.65
C THR A 18 5.75 -26.87 35.01
N THR A 19 4.99 -26.20 34.14
CA THR A 19 3.53 -26.05 34.32
C THR A 19 2.86 -25.60 33.02
N GLY A 20 1.53 -25.52 33.01
CA GLY A 20 0.77 -24.89 31.93
C GLY A 20 -0.25 -25.79 31.24
N GLU A 21 -0.37 -27.08 31.61
CA GLU A 21 -1.37 -27.97 31.00
C GLU A 21 -2.80 -27.46 31.26
N HIS A 22 -3.03 -26.88 32.44
CA HIS A 22 -4.28 -26.25 32.86
C HIS A 22 -4.25 -24.71 32.76
N GLU A 23 -3.41 -24.16 31.89
CA GLU A 23 -3.39 -22.72 31.59
C GLU A 23 -3.96 -22.46 30.19
N TYR A 24 -4.63 -21.32 30.02
CA TYR A 24 -5.44 -21.05 28.83
C TYR A 24 -5.10 -19.70 28.20
N THR A 25 -5.18 -19.65 26.88
CA THR A 25 -4.95 -18.46 26.04
C THR A 25 -3.55 -17.87 26.16
N ARG A 26 -3.14 -17.04 25.18
CA ARG A 26 -1.86 -16.33 25.27
C ARG A 26 -1.69 -15.47 26.53
N PHE A 27 -2.79 -15.02 27.14
CA PHE A 27 -2.73 -14.10 28.27
C PHE A 27 -2.38 -14.81 29.59
N GLY A 28 -2.85 -16.05 29.79
CA GLY A 28 -2.45 -16.87 30.92
C GLY A 28 -0.95 -17.23 30.84
N PHE A 29 -0.53 -17.76 29.69
CA PHE A 29 0.88 -18.07 29.46
C PHE A 29 1.80 -16.85 29.51
N LYS A 30 1.34 -15.67 29.07
CA LYS A 30 2.12 -14.43 29.23
C LYS A 30 2.41 -14.15 30.70
N GLN A 31 1.44 -14.36 31.61
CA GLN A 31 1.67 -14.15 33.04
C GLN A 31 2.69 -15.13 33.60
N LEU A 32 2.65 -16.41 33.19
CA LEU A 32 3.64 -17.40 33.58
C LEU A 32 5.06 -17.01 33.12
N ILE A 33 5.18 -16.50 31.89
CA ILE A 33 6.45 -16.05 31.31
C ILE A 33 6.97 -14.78 32.00
N ASP A 34 6.14 -13.74 32.11
CA ASP A 34 6.52 -12.45 32.70
C ASP A 34 7.02 -12.62 34.14
N ARG A 35 6.38 -13.50 34.90
CA ARG A 35 6.74 -13.80 36.30
C ARG A 35 7.85 -14.85 36.43
N LYS A 36 8.34 -15.36 35.30
CA LYS A 36 9.32 -16.46 35.22
C LYS A 36 8.88 -17.67 36.07
N ALA A 37 7.58 -17.97 36.08
CA ALA A 37 6.97 -18.92 37.00
C ALA A 37 7.34 -20.39 36.72
N ALA A 38 7.83 -20.70 35.52
CA ALA A 38 8.27 -22.04 35.12
C ALA A 38 9.47 -21.96 34.16
N HIS A 39 10.23 -23.06 34.07
CA HIS A 39 11.33 -23.23 33.12
C HIS A 39 10.84 -23.78 31.76
N ILE A 40 9.84 -24.66 31.81
CA ILE A 40 9.22 -25.27 30.64
C ILE A 40 7.72 -25.07 30.76
N LEU A 41 7.10 -24.59 29.69
CA LEU A 41 5.64 -24.50 29.59
C LEU A 41 5.08 -25.75 28.91
N GLN A 42 3.96 -26.25 29.40
CA GLN A 42 3.36 -27.50 28.93
C GLN A 42 1.89 -27.32 28.51
N PRO A 43 1.57 -26.44 27.55
CA PRO A 43 0.19 -26.24 27.11
C PRO A 43 -0.41 -27.53 26.52
N ASP A 44 -1.63 -27.88 26.89
CA ASP A 44 -2.42 -28.85 26.12
C ASP A 44 -3.08 -28.14 24.93
N ILE A 45 -2.76 -28.58 23.71
CA ILE A 45 -3.18 -27.92 22.46
C ILE A 45 -4.69 -27.94 22.28
N THR A 46 -5.34 -28.98 22.79
CA THR A 46 -6.79 -29.14 22.73
C THR A 46 -7.52 -28.31 23.78
N TRP A 47 -6.82 -27.84 24.82
CA TRP A 47 -7.44 -27.08 25.92
C TRP A 47 -7.15 -25.58 25.85
N LEU A 48 -5.90 -25.16 25.59
CA LEU A 48 -5.50 -23.75 25.74
C LEU A 48 -6.20 -22.77 24.77
N GLY A 49 -6.85 -23.28 23.72
CA GLY A 49 -7.48 -22.47 22.66
C GLY A 49 -7.22 -22.97 21.22
N GLY A 50 -6.68 -24.18 21.05
CA GLY A 50 -6.43 -24.78 19.74
C GLY A 50 -5.11 -24.36 19.10
N ILE A 51 -4.82 -24.93 17.93
CA ILE A 51 -3.51 -24.77 17.25
C ILE A 51 -3.17 -23.31 16.90
N THR A 52 -4.18 -22.49 16.58
CA THR A 52 -3.99 -21.06 16.29
C THR A 52 -3.49 -20.30 17.52
N GLU A 53 -4.04 -20.61 18.69
CA GLU A 53 -3.64 -19.99 19.95
C GLU A 53 -2.31 -20.57 20.45
N ALA A 54 -2.13 -21.88 20.31
CA ALA A 54 -0.89 -22.58 20.63
C ALA A 54 0.31 -21.97 19.89
N ARG A 55 0.20 -21.71 18.58
CA ARG A 55 1.26 -21.05 17.79
C ARG A 55 1.68 -19.70 18.37
N ARG A 56 0.74 -18.93 18.94
CA ARG A 56 1.03 -17.62 19.54
C ARG A 56 1.74 -17.78 20.88
N VAL A 57 1.33 -18.76 21.70
CA VAL A 57 2.01 -19.11 22.95
C VAL A 57 3.43 -19.61 22.69
N MET A 58 3.61 -20.51 21.72
CA MET A 58 4.91 -21.01 21.27
C MET A 58 5.85 -19.87 20.87
N ALA A 59 5.36 -18.94 20.03
CA ALA A 59 6.14 -17.78 19.60
C ALA A 59 6.46 -16.82 20.74
N LEU A 60 5.52 -16.61 21.67
CA LEU A 60 5.74 -15.77 22.85
C LEU A 60 6.81 -16.37 23.78
N ALA A 61 6.78 -17.69 24.00
CA ALA A 61 7.77 -18.41 24.79
C ALA A 61 9.15 -18.37 24.12
N ALA A 62 9.20 -18.57 22.79
CA ALA A 62 10.44 -18.49 22.01
C ALA A 62 11.11 -17.11 22.13
N ALA A 63 10.33 -16.02 22.13
CA ALA A 63 10.84 -14.66 22.32
C ALA A 63 11.39 -14.39 23.73
N ASN A 64 11.13 -15.28 24.69
CA ASN A 64 11.61 -15.18 26.07
C ASN A 64 12.58 -16.33 26.43
N ASP A 65 13.09 -17.06 25.43
CA ASP A 65 13.97 -18.22 25.61
C ASP A 65 13.37 -19.31 26.54
N VAL A 66 12.03 -19.42 26.55
CA VAL A 66 11.31 -20.42 27.33
C VAL A 66 10.99 -21.62 26.45
N LEU A 67 11.40 -22.81 26.92
CA LEU A 67 11.06 -24.07 26.27
C LEU A 67 9.57 -24.36 26.41
N VAL A 68 9.01 -24.96 25.37
CA VAL A 68 7.63 -25.44 25.40
C VAL A 68 7.61 -26.90 25.03
N VAL A 69 7.11 -27.74 25.93
CA VAL A 69 6.88 -29.16 25.68
C VAL A 69 5.38 -29.37 25.87
N PRO A 70 4.57 -29.23 24.81
CA PRO A 70 3.13 -29.39 24.92
C PRO A 70 2.75 -30.67 25.67
N HIS A 71 1.73 -30.57 26.53
CA HIS A 71 1.13 -31.74 27.15
C HIS A 71 0.67 -32.69 26.03
N GLY A 72 0.91 -33.99 26.20
CA GLY A 72 0.78 -34.98 25.13
C GLY A 72 -0.63 -35.03 24.56
N SER A 73 -0.82 -34.47 23.36
CA SER A 73 -2.10 -34.45 22.63
C SER A 73 -2.02 -35.15 21.27
N SER A 74 -1.13 -36.15 21.16
CA SER A 74 -0.89 -36.97 19.95
C SER A 74 -0.66 -36.11 18.69
N ILE A 75 -1.35 -36.41 17.58
CA ILE A 75 -1.21 -35.74 16.28
C ILE A 75 -1.32 -34.22 16.35
N TYR A 76 -2.06 -33.67 17.33
CA TYR A 76 -2.20 -32.23 17.49
C TYR A 76 -0.90 -31.60 18.02
N SER A 77 -0.20 -32.27 18.93
CA SER A 77 1.10 -31.83 19.44
C SER A 77 2.24 -32.10 18.49
N TYR A 78 2.26 -33.26 17.83
CA TYR A 78 3.35 -33.60 16.90
C TYR A 78 3.54 -32.54 15.81
N HIS A 79 2.46 -32.15 15.13
CA HIS A 79 2.54 -31.16 14.05
C HIS A 79 3.05 -29.79 14.53
N LEU A 80 2.68 -29.38 15.75
CA LEU A 80 3.15 -28.14 16.32
C LEU A 80 4.62 -28.23 16.73
N GLN A 81 5.04 -29.36 17.32
CA GLN A 81 6.41 -29.55 17.79
C GLN A 81 7.41 -29.61 16.64
N PHE A 82 7.07 -30.24 15.51
CA PHE A 82 7.91 -30.19 14.31
C PHE A 82 8.04 -28.79 13.69
N ALA A 83 7.09 -27.89 13.96
CA ALA A 83 7.06 -26.55 13.37
C ALA A 83 7.82 -25.49 14.18
N PHE A 84 8.25 -25.78 15.41
CA PHE A 84 8.84 -24.78 16.32
C PHE A 84 10.15 -25.27 16.95
N VAL A 85 11.16 -24.39 16.95
CA VAL A 85 12.51 -24.71 17.44
C VAL A 85 12.63 -24.78 18.96
N ASN A 86 11.70 -24.16 19.71
CA ASN A 86 11.69 -24.17 21.17
C ASN A 86 10.87 -25.32 21.78
N ALA A 87 10.50 -26.32 20.96
CA ALA A 87 9.91 -27.59 21.38
C ALA A 87 10.84 -28.77 21.07
N PRO A 88 11.92 -28.96 21.85
CA PRO A 88 12.96 -29.94 21.54
C PRO A 88 12.53 -31.40 21.79
N LEU A 89 11.43 -31.61 22.53
CA LEU A 89 11.00 -32.92 23.03
C LEU A 89 9.47 -33.08 22.86
N GLY A 90 9.06 -34.32 22.62
CA GLY A 90 7.66 -34.75 22.57
C GLY A 90 7.26 -35.50 23.82
N GLU A 91 6.15 -35.11 24.46
CA GLU A 91 5.50 -35.95 25.46
C GLU A 91 4.58 -36.96 24.77
N PHE A 92 4.67 -38.22 25.18
CA PHE A 92 3.73 -39.27 24.79
C PHE A 92 3.10 -39.86 26.05
N ILE A 93 1.78 -39.74 26.16
CA ILE A 93 1.03 -40.29 27.29
C ILE A 93 0.71 -41.74 27.00
N ASN A 94 1.31 -42.65 27.78
CA ASN A 94 1.00 -44.07 27.65
C ASN A 94 -0.34 -44.38 28.33
N LEU A 95 -1.35 -44.70 27.52
CA LEU A 95 -2.69 -45.06 27.98
C LEU A 95 -2.90 -46.57 28.18
N SER A 96 -1.85 -47.40 28.08
CA SER A 96 -1.97 -48.80 28.51
C SER A 96 -2.14 -48.88 30.02
N ALA A 97 -3.01 -49.79 30.48
CA ALA A 97 -3.38 -49.88 31.89
C ALA A 97 -2.19 -50.17 32.81
N ASP A 98 -1.14 -50.80 32.28
CA ASP A 98 0.10 -51.17 32.95
C ASP A 98 1.31 -50.30 32.54
N SER A 99 1.12 -49.36 31.60
CA SER A 99 2.18 -48.58 30.96
C SER A 99 3.28 -49.41 30.25
N CYS A 100 3.04 -50.68 29.94
CA CYS A 100 4.01 -51.59 29.31
C CYS A 100 3.89 -51.68 27.78
N GLU A 101 2.84 -51.12 27.17
CA GLU A 101 2.59 -51.19 25.73
C GLU A 101 2.26 -49.80 25.18
N ILE A 102 2.73 -49.46 23.97
CA ILE A 102 2.37 -48.21 23.30
C ILE A 102 0.97 -48.36 22.69
N LYS A 103 0.00 -47.62 23.21
CA LYS A 103 -1.39 -47.62 22.71
C LYS A 103 -1.79 -46.29 22.07
N PRO A 104 -2.74 -46.29 21.11
CA PRO A 104 -3.28 -45.06 20.53
C PRO A 104 -3.86 -44.13 21.60
N TYR A 105 -3.49 -42.84 21.51
CA TYR A 105 -3.94 -41.82 22.44
C TYR A 105 -5.46 -41.64 22.39
N PHE A 106 -6.07 -41.75 21.20
CA PHE A 106 -7.52 -41.60 21.05
C PHE A 106 -8.29 -42.92 21.18
N GLY A 107 -7.72 -43.94 21.83
CA GLY A 107 -8.42 -45.19 22.15
C GLY A 107 -8.94 -45.97 20.92
N GLY A 108 -8.35 -45.75 19.74
CA GLY A 108 -8.76 -46.38 18.48
C GLY A 108 -9.84 -45.63 17.69
N LEU A 109 -10.14 -44.37 18.05
CA LEU A 109 -11.00 -43.49 17.24
C LEU A 109 -10.41 -43.25 15.84
N PHE A 110 -9.08 -43.20 15.76
CA PHE A 110 -8.32 -43.12 14.52
C PHE A 110 -7.48 -44.40 14.36
N PRO A 111 -7.75 -45.26 13.36
CA PRO A 111 -7.02 -46.51 13.16
C PRO A 111 -5.62 -46.28 12.58
N ASP A 112 -5.37 -45.10 12.01
CA ASP A 112 -4.11 -44.67 11.41
C ASP A 112 -3.39 -43.60 12.25
N GLU A 113 -3.62 -43.59 13.57
CA GLU A 113 -2.89 -42.74 14.51
C GLU A 113 -1.39 -43.12 14.53
N PRO A 114 -0.48 -42.16 14.31
CA PRO A 114 0.95 -42.41 14.36
C PRO A 114 1.41 -42.63 15.82
N LEU A 115 2.01 -43.78 16.07
CA LEU A 115 2.54 -44.16 17.38
C LEU A 115 4.08 -44.09 17.39
N PRO A 116 4.70 -43.71 18.51
CA PRO A 116 6.15 -43.64 18.59
C PRO A 116 6.78 -45.01 18.36
N LYS A 117 7.82 -45.05 17.52
CA LYS A 117 8.67 -46.22 17.28
C LYS A 117 10.05 -45.94 17.83
N ASP A 118 10.54 -46.80 18.72
CA ASP A 118 11.81 -46.60 19.44
C ASP A 118 11.92 -45.22 20.10
N GLY A 119 10.81 -44.76 20.70
CA GLY A 119 10.71 -43.45 21.35
C GLY A 119 10.65 -42.26 20.40
N LYS A 120 10.43 -42.46 19.09
CA LYS A 120 10.45 -41.40 18.09
C LYS A 120 9.19 -41.39 17.22
N ILE A 121 8.70 -40.20 16.95
CA ILE A 121 7.80 -39.91 15.83
C ILE A 121 8.67 -39.25 14.74
N THR A 122 8.44 -39.58 13.48
CA THR A 122 9.18 -39.01 12.35
C THR A 122 8.25 -38.23 11.42
N LEU A 123 8.81 -37.34 10.60
CA LEU A 123 8.04 -36.56 9.64
C LEU A 123 7.30 -37.45 8.64
N GLU A 124 7.88 -38.58 8.25
CA GLU A 124 7.24 -39.55 7.34
C GLU A 124 5.97 -40.15 7.96
N GLN A 125 5.91 -40.30 9.28
CA GLN A 125 4.74 -40.85 9.97
C GLN A 125 3.57 -39.85 10.02
N ILE A 126 3.85 -38.55 9.84
CA ILE A 126 2.86 -37.46 9.94
C ILE A 126 2.70 -36.66 8.64
N ASN A 127 3.14 -37.18 7.50
CA ASN A 127 3.15 -36.45 6.22
C ASN A 127 1.82 -36.46 5.45
N LYS A 128 0.76 -37.01 6.03
CA LYS A 128 -0.57 -37.12 5.40
C LYS A 128 -1.34 -35.78 5.49
N PRO A 129 -2.31 -35.52 4.59
CA PRO A 129 -3.11 -34.30 4.64
C PRO A 129 -3.81 -34.05 5.98
N GLY A 130 -3.91 -32.78 6.38
CA GLY A 130 -4.53 -32.37 7.64
C GLY A 130 -3.70 -32.80 8.85
N PHE A 131 -4.34 -33.44 9.84
CA PHE A 131 -3.64 -34.09 10.97
C PHE A 131 -3.29 -35.56 10.68
N GLY A 132 -3.52 -36.04 9.45
CA GLY A 132 -3.09 -37.36 9.01
C GLY A 132 -3.84 -38.56 9.58
N CYS A 133 -5.01 -38.34 10.18
CA CYS A 133 -5.86 -39.39 10.77
C CYS A 133 -7.25 -39.46 10.14
N THR A 134 -7.78 -40.68 10.08
CA THR A 134 -9.07 -41.04 9.49
C THR A 134 -10.03 -41.47 10.57
N LEU A 135 -11.19 -40.81 10.69
CA LEU A 135 -12.19 -41.20 11.68
C LEU A 135 -12.72 -42.63 11.41
N LYS A 136 -12.66 -43.51 12.41
CA LYS A 136 -13.32 -44.82 12.36
C LYS A 136 -14.84 -44.63 12.28
N LYS A 137 -15.44 -45.05 11.16
CA LYS A 137 -16.88 -44.85 10.90
C LYS A 137 -17.79 -45.89 11.55
N ASP A 138 -17.25 -47.07 11.83
CA ASP A 138 -18.01 -48.17 12.41
C ASP A 138 -18.30 -47.93 13.89
N GLY A 139 -19.56 -48.16 14.29
CA GLY A 139 -19.98 -48.03 15.68
C GLY A 139 -20.11 -46.59 16.18
N LEU A 140 -19.99 -45.57 15.30
CA LEU A 140 -20.26 -44.19 15.67
C LEU A 140 -21.72 -44.00 16.09
N ARG A 141 -21.91 -43.47 17.30
CA ARG A 141 -23.23 -43.10 17.83
C ARG A 141 -23.26 -41.60 18.07
N ARG A 142 -24.33 -40.95 17.65
CA ARG A 142 -24.52 -39.52 17.94
C ARG A 142 -24.87 -39.38 19.43
N PRO A 143 -24.16 -38.53 20.20
CA PRO A 143 -24.44 -38.37 21.62
C PRO A 143 -25.77 -37.65 21.90
N TYR A 144 -26.27 -36.88 20.95
CA TYR A 144 -27.54 -36.15 21.05
C TYR A 144 -28.49 -36.53 19.93
N ALA A 145 -29.78 -36.72 20.24
CA ALA A 145 -30.78 -37.00 19.21
C ALA A 145 -30.87 -35.83 18.22
N ARG A 146 -30.95 -36.15 16.93
CA ARG A 146 -31.22 -35.20 15.85
C ARG A 146 -32.30 -35.83 14.98
N SER A 147 -33.34 -35.06 14.62
CA SER A 147 -34.42 -35.61 13.80
C SER A 147 -33.89 -36.07 12.42
N PRO A 148 -34.54 -37.05 11.78
CA PRO A 148 -34.20 -37.47 10.43
C PRO A 148 -34.21 -36.31 9.43
N GLU A 149 -35.16 -35.38 9.58
CA GLU A 149 -35.32 -34.20 8.72
C GLU A 149 -34.15 -33.23 8.88
N ALA A 150 -33.76 -32.92 10.12
CA ALA A 150 -32.59 -32.08 10.39
C ALA A 150 -31.27 -32.74 9.94
N SER A 151 -31.21 -34.07 9.95
CA SER A 151 -30.07 -34.82 9.43
C SER A 151 -30.03 -34.79 7.90
N ALA A 152 -31.17 -34.95 7.23
CA ALA A 152 -31.31 -34.88 5.78
C ALA A 152 -31.01 -33.48 5.24
N ALA A 153 -31.52 -32.43 5.90
CA ALA A 153 -31.25 -31.05 5.52
C ALA A 153 -29.75 -30.71 5.60
N ASN A 154 -29.08 -31.08 6.69
CA ASN A 154 -27.63 -30.89 6.81
C ASN A 154 -26.84 -31.71 5.79
N ARG A 155 -27.24 -32.95 5.50
CA ARG A 155 -26.61 -33.77 4.45
C ARG A 155 -26.73 -33.09 3.08
N ALA A 156 -27.91 -32.57 2.75
CA ALA A 156 -28.14 -31.86 1.49
C ALA A 156 -27.26 -30.61 1.37
N LEU A 157 -27.11 -29.82 2.44
CA LEU A 157 -26.21 -28.66 2.48
C LEU A 157 -24.76 -29.05 2.25
N ASN A 158 -24.28 -30.12 2.90
CA ASN A 158 -22.90 -30.58 2.74
C ASN A 158 -22.63 -31.13 1.33
N LEU A 159 -23.56 -31.91 0.76
CA LEU A 159 -23.42 -32.42 -0.61
C LEU A 159 -23.43 -31.30 -1.65
N ALA A 160 -24.23 -30.25 -1.43
CA ALA A 160 -24.22 -29.07 -2.28
C ALA A 160 -22.89 -28.32 -2.21
N ALA A 161 -22.30 -28.21 -1.01
CA ALA A 161 -20.96 -27.62 -0.81
C ALA A 161 -19.85 -28.46 -1.47
N GLU A 162 -19.87 -29.79 -1.32
CA GLU A 162 -18.92 -30.69 -1.98
C GLU A 162 -19.00 -30.59 -3.50
N LYS A 163 -20.21 -30.54 -4.06
CA LYS A 163 -20.41 -30.39 -5.50
C LYS A 163 -19.89 -29.03 -6.02
N ALA A 164 -20.19 -27.94 -5.30
CA ALA A 164 -19.66 -26.62 -5.64
C ALA A 164 -18.13 -26.55 -5.58
N GLN A 165 -17.50 -27.32 -4.67
CA GLN A 165 -16.05 -27.40 -4.53
C GLN A 165 -15.40 -28.30 -5.61
N ALA A 166 -16.09 -29.34 -6.06
CA ALA A 166 -15.64 -30.20 -7.17
C ALA A 166 -15.79 -29.54 -8.55
N ASP A 167 -16.81 -28.70 -8.74
CA ASP A 167 -17.05 -27.95 -9.98
C ASP A 167 -16.13 -26.72 -10.13
N ALA A 168 -15.44 -26.31 -9.07
CA ALA A 168 -14.40 -25.27 -9.13
C ALA A 168 -13.11 -25.85 -9.74
N LYS A 169 -12.65 -25.29 -10.88
CA LYS A 169 -11.38 -25.69 -11.52
C LYS A 169 -10.23 -25.67 -10.51
N PRO A 170 -9.26 -26.62 -10.61
CA PRO A 170 -8.15 -26.71 -9.67
C PRO A 170 -7.28 -25.45 -9.82
N VAL A 171 -7.43 -24.54 -8.86
CA VAL A 171 -6.45 -23.49 -8.62
C VAL A 171 -5.28 -24.19 -7.93
N MET A 172 -4.10 -24.16 -8.57
CA MET A 172 -2.83 -24.56 -7.94
C MET A 172 -2.76 -23.93 -6.54
N PRO A 173 -2.40 -24.70 -5.50
CA PRO A 173 -2.50 -24.23 -4.12
C PRO A 173 -1.41 -23.17 -3.89
N LEU A 174 -1.76 -21.90 -4.10
CA LEU A 174 -1.19 -20.83 -3.31
C LEU A 174 -1.68 -21.04 -1.89
N VAL A 175 -0.73 -21.28 -0.99
CA VAL A 175 -0.92 -21.44 0.45
C VAL A 175 -1.76 -20.27 0.97
N GLY A 176 -3.05 -20.52 1.19
CA GLY A 176 -3.97 -19.56 1.78
C GLY A 176 -5.42 -19.95 1.52
N SER A 177 -6.21 -19.97 2.60
CA SER A 177 -7.68 -20.12 2.68
C SER A 177 -8.22 -21.55 2.56
N TYR A 178 -9.15 -22.01 3.42
CA TYR A 178 -10.36 -21.34 3.88
C TYR A 178 -10.83 -21.79 5.28
N MET A 179 -11.34 -20.83 6.07
CA MET A 179 -12.56 -21.02 6.86
C MET A 179 -13.67 -20.21 6.15
N PRO A 180 -14.86 -20.77 5.87
CA PRO A 180 -15.94 -20.06 5.19
C PRO A 180 -16.79 -19.29 6.22
N GLY A 181 -17.05 -18.01 5.94
CA GLY A 181 -17.93 -17.17 6.77
C GLY A 181 -17.45 -15.74 7.02
N LEU A 182 -16.32 -15.32 6.47
CA LEU A 182 -15.88 -13.93 6.51
C LEU A 182 -16.22 -13.23 5.20
N ASP A 183 -17.28 -12.43 5.28
CA ASP A 183 -17.61 -11.30 4.43
C ASP A 183 -16.31 -10.58 3.98
N ALA A 184 -16.12 -10.44 2.66
CA ALA A 184 -14.90 -9.99 2.00
C ALA A 184 -14.54 -8.50 2.24
N ASN A 185 -15.06 -7.89 3.31
CA ASN A 185 -14.90 -6.48 3.63
C ASN A 185 -13.99 -6.19 4.83
N ARG A 186 -13.27 -7.17 5.40
CA ARG A 186 -12.34 -6.91 6.51
C ARG A 186 -11.06 -7.74 6.46
N HIS A 187 -10.05 -7.24 5.75
CA HIS A 187 -8.66 -7.64 5.96
C HIS A 187 -7.89 -6.59 6.80
N TRP A 188 -7.72 -6.93 8.08
CA TRP A 188 -6.64 -6.69 9.05
C TRP A 188 -5.99 -5.29 9.29
N VAL A 189 -5.91 -5.00 10.61
CA VAL A 189 -5.24 -3.91 11.36
C VAL A 189 -6.00 -2.58 11.44
N THR A 190 -7.01 -2.58 12.30
CA THR A 190 -7.51 -1.39 12.99
C THR A 190 -6.57 -1.04 14.17
N TYR A 191 -5.75 -0.01 14.01
CA TYR A 191 -5.55 0.96 15.08
C TYR A 191 -6.51 2.12 14.79
N GLY A 192 -7.68 2.05 15.43
CA GLY A 192 -8.61 3.17 15.43
C GLY A 192 -8.00 4.35 16.16
N SER A 193 -7.99 5.49 15.45
CA SER A 193 -7.93 6.86 15.97
C SER A 193 -6.74 7.23 16.85
N LEU A 194 -5.77 7.92 16.23
CA LEU A 194 -5.21 9.12 16.86
C LEU A 194 -5.15 10.34 15.92
N PHE A 195 -5.17 10.19 14.58
CA PHE A 195 -5.22 11.35 13.67
C PHE A 195 -5.92 11.05 12.32
N GLY A 196 -7.26 11.02 12.31
CA GLY A 196 -8.08 11.46 11.16
C GLY A 196 -8.02 10.76 9.80
N VAL A 197 -7.19 9.74 9.56
CA VAL A 197 -7.13 9.04 8.26
C VAL A 197 -7.84 7.69 8.37
N ALA A 198 -9.04 7.57 7.78
CA ALA A 198 -9.66 6.28 7.56
C ALA A 198 -8.90 5.53 6.45
N LEU A 199 -8.04 4.59 6.82
CA LEU A 199 -7.40 3.67 5.88
C LEU A 199 -8.49 2.82 5.19
N LYS A 200 -8.90 3.24 3.98
CA LYS A 200 -9.56 2.34 3.04
C LYS A 200 -8.48 1.40 2.49
N LEU A 201 -8.75 0.10 2.47
CA LEU A 201 -7.84 -0.88 1.86
C LEU A 201 -7.61 -0.53 0.39
N ALA A 202 -6.35 -0.55 -0.06
CA ALA A 202 -5.99 -0.34 -1.45
C ALA A 202 -6.65 -1.39 -2.33
N LYS A 203 -7.56 -0.97 -3.21
CA LYS A 203 -8.07 -1.81 -4.27
C LYS A 203 -7.03 -1.82 -5.38
N TYR A 204 -6.28 -2.92 -5.50
CA TYR A 204 -5.44 -3.17 -6.65
C TYR A 204 -6.33 -3.19 -7.90
N ASP A 205 -6.14 -2.22 -8.81
CA ASP A 205 -6.83 -2.18 -10.09
C ASP A 205 -5.92 -2.77 -11.18
N PRO A 206 -6.22 -4.00 -11.66
CA PRO A 206 -5.44 -4.65 -12.72
C PRO A 206 -5.60 -3.97 -14.09
N ALA A 207 -6.53 -3.02 -14.24
CA ALA A 207 -6.71 -2.21 -15.45
C ALA A 207 -5.90 -0.90 -15.42
N ASN A 208 -5.26 -0.56 -14.30
CA ASN A 208 -4.33 0.57 -14.26
C ASN A 208 -3.15 0.23 -15.19
N GLN A 209 -3.05 0.94 -16.32
CA GLN A 209 -2.02 0.71 -17.34
C GLN A 209 -0.65 1.12 -16.77
N TYR A 210 -0.06 0.19 -16.04
CA TYR A 210 1.26 0.29 -15.46
C TYR A 210 2.36 0.14 -16.53
N GLU A 211 2.00 -0.37 -17.71
CA GLU A 211 2.86 -0.53 -18.88
C GLU A 211 2.25 0.21 -20.08
N PRO A 212 2.91 1.24 -20.63
CA PRO A 212 2.50 1.82 -21.90
C PRO A 212 2.62 0.77 -23.00
N GLY A 213 1.49 0.31 -23.56
CA GLY A 213 1.44 -0.59 -24.71
C GLY A 213 1.12 -2.07 -24.44
N ALA A 214 0.90 -2.49 -23.19
CA ALA A 214 0.45 -3.85 -22.89
C ALA A 214 -1.06 -3.99 -23.11
N GLU A 215 -1.48 -4.80 -24.09
CA GLU A 215 -2.88 -5.20 -24.28
C GLU A 215 -3.22 -6.37 -23.35
N GLY A 216 -3.48 -6.12 -22.06
CA GLY A 216 -3.94 -7.15 -21.14
C GLY A 216 -3.89 -6.76 -19.65
N PRO A 217 -4.61 -7.50 -18.77
CA PRO A 217 -4.53 -7.28 -17.32
C PRO A 217 -3.15 -7.64 -16.79
N VAL A 218 -2.50 -6.71 -16.08
CA VAL A 218 -1.19 -6.94 -15.45
C VAL A 218 -1.35 -7.96 -14.32
N SER A 219 -0.64 -9.08 -14.45
CA SER A 219 -0.57 -10.11 -13.40
C SER A 219 0.14 -9.53 -12.17
N MET A 220 -0.39 -9.78 -10.97
CA MET A 220 0.19 -9.32 -9.70
C MET A 220 1.65 -9.78 -9.48
N LEU A 221 2.11 -10.78 -10.24
CA LEU A 221 3.45 -11.37 -10.13
C LEU A 221 4.26 -11.32 -11.43
N ARG A 222 3.72 -10.73 -12.51
CA ARG A 222 4.43 -10.72 -13.80
C ARG A 222 4.00 -9.54 -14.64
N SER A 223 5.00 -8.82 -15.15
CA SER A 223 4.80 -7.72 -16.10
C SER A 223 5.48 -8.09 -17.43
N GLU A 224 4.94 -7.66 -18.56
CA GLU A 224 5.52 -8.00 -19.88
C GLU A 224 6.84 -7.25 -20.11
N THR A 225 7.02 -6.10 -19.44
CA THR A 225 8.19 -5.21 -19.57
C THR A 225 9.22 -5.37 -18.46
N GLY A 226 8.93 -6.14 -17.39
CA GLY A 226 9.83 -6.33 -16.25
C GLY A 226 9.80 -5.22 -15.18
N ASN A 227 8.90 -4.24 -15.31
CA ASN A 227 8.79 -3.09 -14.42
C ASN A 227 8.35 -3.49 -13.00
N LEU A 228 7.39 -4.41 -12.89
CA LEU A 228 6.86 -4.87 -11.59
C LEU A 228 7.92 -5.68 -10.83
N GLU A 229 8.66 -6.54 -11.52
CA GLU A 229 9.74 -7.35 -10.95
C GLU A 229 10.84 -6.46 -10.38
N ARG A 230 11.20 -5.37 -11.07
CA ARG A 230 12.13 -4.34 -10.56
C ARG A 230 11.59 -3.72 -9.27
N GLU A 231 10.35 -3.25 -9.27
CA GLU A 231 9.77 -2.60 -8.09
C GLU A 231 9.71 -3.52 -6.87
N ILE A 232 9.24 -4.75 -7.06
CA ILE A 232 9.23 -5.76 -5.99
C ILE A 232 10.64 -6.00 -5.48
N THR A 233 11.62 -6.13 -6.37
CA THR A 233 13.02 -6.39 -6.00
C THR A 233 13.58 -5.27 -5.13
N PHE A 234 13.47 -4.01 -5.57
CA PHE A 234 14.06 -2.88 -4.85
C PHE A 234 13.26 -2.52 -3.59
N THR A 235 11.94 -2.67 -3.59
CA THR A 235 11.14 -2.55 -2.35
C THR A 235 11.53 -3.61 -1.33
N THR A 236 11.74 -4.86 -1.77
CA THR A 236 12.20 -5.94 -0.88
C THR A 236 13.60 -5.66 -0.32
N LEU A 237 14.52 -5.13 -1.14
CA LEU A 237 15.83 -4.68 -0.66
C LEU A 237 15.70 -3.59 0.41
N GLY A 238 14.77 -2.65 0.24
CA GLY A 238 14.46 -1.63 1.24
C GLY A 238 14.00 -2.23 2.57
N TRP A 239 13.10 -3.21 2.54
CA TRP A 239 12.66 -3.89 3.76
C TRP A 239 13.76 -4.73 4.41
N LEU A 240 14.63 -5.37 3.61
CA LEU A 240 15.80 -6.08 4.15
C LEU A 240 16.76 -5.11 4.86
N GLN A 241 16.99 -3.92 4.29
CA GLN A 241 17.80 -2.90 4.94
C GLN A 241 17.14 -2.35 6.21
N SER A 242 15.83 -2.12 6.19
CA SER A 242 15.03 -1.74 7.36
C SER A 242 15.13 -2.77 8.49
N ALA A 243 15.04 -4.06 8.16
CA ALA A 243 15.25 -5.16 9.10
C ALA A 243 16.68 -5.19 9.63
N GLY A 244 17.68 -4.96 8.78
CA GLY A 244 19.08 -4.83 9.17
C GLY A 244 19.30 -3.70 10.19
N TRP A 245 18.67 -2.54 9.98
CA TRP A 245 18.70 -1.44 10.95
C TRP A 245 18.09 -1.84 12.28
N GLN A 246 16.95 -2.53 12.26
CA GLN A 246 16.32 -3.01 13.50
C GLN A 246 17.25 -3.94 14.28
N CYS A 247 17.85 -4.93 13.61
CA CYS A 247 18.81 -5.84 14.25
C CYS A 247 20.03 -5.11 14.81
N LEU A 248 20.56 -4.12 14.09
CA LEU A 248 21.71 -3.33 14.55
C LEU A 248 21.35 -2.53 15.80
N PHE A 249 20.28 -1.74 15.77
CA PHE A 249 19.92 -0.87 16.90
C PHE A 249 19.50 -1.65 18.14
N THR A 250 18.76 -2.75 17.98
CA THR A 250 18.44 -3.63 19.12
C THR A 250 19.70 -4.24 19.73
N THR A 251 20.68 -4.62 18.91
CA THR A 251 21.98 -5.10 19.40
C THR A 251 22.77 -4.01 20.12
N LEU A 252 22.81 -2.79 19.58
CA LEU A 252 23.51 -1.67 20.20
C LEU A 252 22.90 -1.28 21.56
N TRP A 253 21.57 -1.28 21.68
CA TRP A 253 20.88 -1.08 22.95
C TRP A 253 21.09 -2.23 23.94
N ALA A 254 21.00 -3.49 23.48
CA ALA A 254 21.23 -4.66 24.32
C ALA A 254 22.66 -4.69 24.90
N ARG A 255 23.63 -4.17 24.15
CA ARG A 255 25.03 -4.03 24.58
C ARG A 255 25.29 -2.78 25.42
N GLY A 256 24.29 -1.93 25.64
CA GLY A 256 24.44 -0.66 26.36
C GLY A 256 25.33 0.37 25.65
N ILE A 257 25.55 0.22 24.33
CA ILE A 257 26.36 1.16 23.54
C ILE A 257 25.57 2.44 23.26
N LEU A 258 24.27 2.31 23.01
CA LEU A 258 23.37 3.44 22.81
C LEU A 258 22.48 3.67 24.04
N PRO A 259 22.14 4.93 24.35
CA PRO A 259 21.25 5.25 25.46
C PRO A 259 19.83 4.77 25.14
N VAL A 260 19.21 4.08 26.11
CA VAL A 260 17.85 3.53 26.01
C VAL A 260 17.21 3.53 27.39
N TYR A 261 15.91 3.82 27.43
CA TYR A 261 15.08 3.48 28.59
C TYR A 261 14.05 2.42 28.15
N THR A 262 13.86 1.42 29.00
CA THR A 262 13.04 0.23 28.68
C THR A 262 11.64 0.28 29.31
N ASP A 263 11.41 1.20 30.25
CA ASP A 263 10.09 1.45 30.81
C ASP A 263 9.48 2.70 30.15
N PHE A 264 8.59 2.49 29.19
CA PHE A 264 7.88 3.57 28.51
C PHE A 264 7.09 4.47 29.48
N PHE A 265 6.58 3.90 30.58
CA PHE A 265 5.75 4.58 31.57
C PHE A 265 6.54 5.24 32.69
N ALA A 266 7.85 5.03 32.78
CA ALA A 266 8.72 5.76 33.69
C ALA A 266 8.80 7.25 33.32
N PHE A 267 8.67 7.58 32.03
CA PHE A 267 8.75 8.95 31.51
C PHE A 267 7.60 9.27 30.54
N PRO A 268 6.33 9.17 30.98
CA PRO A 268 5.19 9.13 30.06
C PRO A 268 5.04 10.42 29.24
N ALA A 269 5.30 11.58 29.85
CA ALA A 269 5.28 12.86 29.14
C ALA A 269 6.39 12.96 28.08
N TYR A 270 7.62 12.58 28.43
CA TYR A 270 8.74 12.57 27.49
C TYR A 270 8.50 11.58 26.35
N SER A 271 8.04 10.36 26.64
CA SER A 271 7.69 9.34 25.64
C SER A 271 6.63 9.85 24.66
N VAL A 272 5.55 10.45 25.15
CA VAL A 272 4.49 10.99 24.28
C VAL A 272 4.99 12.18 23.44
N LEU A 273 5.72 13.12 24.06
CA LEU A 273 6.28 14.28 23.36
C LEU A 273 7.30 13.86 22.31
N LEU A 274 8.13 12.86 22.61
CA LEU A 274 9.10 12.31 21.67
C LEU A 274 8.41 11.62 20.50
N MET A 275 7.33 10.88 20.73
CA MET A 275 6.55 10.27 19.65
C MET A 275 5.98 11.31 18.68
N VAL A 276 5.39 12.40 19.22
CA VAL A 276 4.90 13.53 18.40
C VAL A 276 6.05 14.24 17.69
N GLY A 277 7.17 14.46 18.38
CA GLY A 277 8.37 15.08 17.81
C GLY A 277 8.96 14.27 16.66
N LEU A 278 8.94 12.94 16.77
CA LEU A 278 9.41 12.04 15.71
C LEU A 278 8.51 12.08 14.47
N THR A 279 7.20 12.27 14.63
CA THR A 279 6.30 12.52 13.50
C THR A 279 6.70 13.79 12.75
N CYS A 280 6.98 14.89 13.47
CA CYS A 280 7.43 16.15 12.87
C CYS A 280 8.82 16.03 12.22
N TRP A 281 9.75 15.35 12.91
CA TRP A 281 11.12 15.12 12.44
C TRP A 281 11.13 14.38 11.11
N ARG A 282 10.29 13.36 10.96
CA ARG A 282 10.23 12.58 9.73
C ARG A 282 9.87 13.44 8.52
N GLU A 283 8.95 14.39 8.64
CA GLU A 283 8.57 15.26 7.51
C GLU A 283 9.70 16.21 7.11
N VAL A 284 10.39 16.80 8.10
CA VAL A 284 11.59 17.63 7.85
C VAL A 284 12.66 16.81 7.17
N HIS A 285 12.93 15.63 7.72
CA HIS A 285 13.95 14.71 7.23
C HIS A 285 13.63 14.24 5.82
N PHE A 286 12.40 13.78 5.56
CA PHE A 286 11.96 13.34 4.23
C PHE A 286 12.12 14.46 3.22
N TYR A 287 11.68 15.68 3.57
CA TYR A 287 11.83 16.81 2.68
C TYR A 287 13.29 17.04 2.31
N CYS A 288 14.18 17.16 3.31
CA CYS A 288 15.59 17.43 3.09
C CYS A 288 16.32 16.30 2.36
N ALA A 289 16.12 15.05 2.79
CA ALA A 289 16.79 13.88 2.22
C ALA A 289 16.37 13.68 0.77
N HIS A 290 15.06 13.68 0.51
CA HIS A 290 14.52 13.45 -0.82
C HIS A 290 14.82 14.62 -1.77
N ARG A 291 14.53 15.87 -1.35
CA ARG A 291 14.85 17.06 -2.16
C ARG A 291 16.35 17.19 -2.42
N GLY A 292 17.18 16.77 -1.46
CA GLY A 292 18.63 16.74 -1.58
C GLY A 292 19.15 15.79 -2.66
N MET A 293 18.36 14.80 -3.06
CA MET A 293 18.68 13.87 -4.14
C MET A 293 18.08 14.28 -5.49
N HIS A 294 17.35 15.39 -5.55
CA HIS A 294 16.90 16.02 -6.78
C HIS A 294 17.85 17.13 -7.24
N PRO A 295 17.94 17.43 -8.55
CA PRO A 295 18.73 18.56 -9.05
C PRO A 295 18.36 19.90 -8.40
N TRP A 296 19.36 20.75 -8.16
CA TRP A 296 19.17 22.07 -7.55
C TRP A 296 19.41 23.21 -8.53
N TRP A 297 20.24 23.03 -9.55
CA TRP A 297 20.71 24.11 -10.44
C TRP A 297 20.62 23.75 -11.93
N ASP A 298 21.00 22.53 -12.31
CA ASP A 298 20.95 22.03 -13.70
C ASP A 298 20.99 20.49 -13.71
N ARG A 299 20.11 19.85 -14.50
CA ARG A 299 20.07 18.38 -14.67
C ARG A 299 21.33 17.79 -15.32
N LYS A 300 22.14 18.60 -16.00
CA LYS A 300 23.30 18.15 -16.77
C LYS A 300 24.57 18.04 -15.96
N ASN A 301 24.79 19.01 -15.06
CA ASN A 301 26.04 19.19 -14.35
C ASN A 301 26.25 18.10 -13.29
N GLY A 302 27.46 17.54 -13.25
CA GLY A 302 27.81 16.42 -12.38
C GLY A 302 28.43 16.85 -11.05
N LEU A 303 28.90 15.88 -10.26
CA LEU A 303 29.51 16.09 -8.94
C LEU A 303 30.66 17.11 -8.93
N LEU A 304 31.39 17.24 -10.04
CA LEU A 304 32.53 18.15 -10.20
C LEU A 304 32.13 19.55 -10.73
N ASP A 305 30.87 19.73 -11.14
CA ASP A 305 30.31 20.97 -11.68
C ASP A 305 29.33 21.66 -10.69
N GLY A 306 29.27 21.19 -9.44
CA GLY A 306 28.60 21.88 -8.32
C GLY A 306 27.16 21.48 -8.01
N ASP A 307 26.55 20.52 -8.70
CA ASP A 307 25.19 20.01 -8.40
C ASP A 307 25.22 18.56 -7.89
N ILE A 308 25.35 18.42 -6.57
CA ILE A 308 25.32 17.12 -5.87
C ILE A 308 23.95 16.43 -6.06
N GLY A 309 22.88 17.22 -6.10
CA GLY A 309 21.52 16.72 -6.30
C GLY A 309 21.34 16.08 -7.67
N ALA A 310 21.87 16.67 -8.73
CA ALA A 310 21.85 16.08 -10.08
C ALA A 310 22.69 14.80 -10.18
N PHE A 311 23.81 14.73 -9.47
CA PHE A 311 24.61 13.51 -9.36
C PHE A 311 23.87 12.38 -8.65
N LEU A 312 23.31 12.66 -7.46
CA LEU A 312 22.53 11.70 -6.69
C LEU A 312 21.27 11.28 -7.44
N TYR A 313 20.61 12.22 -8.14
CA TYR A 313 19.50 11.91 -9.00
C TYR A 313 19.88 10.85 -10.03
N ARG A 314 20.93 11.10 -10.82
CA ARG A 314 21.30 10.20 -11.92
C ARG A 314 21.65 8.78 -11.47
N HIS A 315 22.35 8.65 -10.35
CA HIS A 315 22.94 7.37 -9.93
C HIS A 315 22.19 6.66 -8.80
N VAL A 316 21.42 7.40 -8.00
CA VAL A 316 20.74 6.88 -6.81
C VAL A 316 19.22 7.00 -6.99
N HIS A 317 18.72 8.21 -7.24
CA HIS A 317 17.29 8.49 -7.18
C HIS A 317 16.51 8.24 -8.49
N SER A 318 17.20 8.14 -9.62
CA SER A 318 16.57 7.91 -10.92
C SER A 318 15.77 6.62 -10.97
N LEU A 319 16.14 5.61 -10.16
CA LEU A 319 15.44 4.35 -10.05
C LEU A 319 14.02 4.51 -9.51
N HIS A 320 13.84 5.35 -8.49
CA HIS A 320 12.52 5.68 -7.92
C HIS A 320 11.61 6.25 -9.00
N HIS A 321 12.14 7.17 -9.80
CA HIS A 321 11.43 7.85 -10.87
C HIS A 321 11.23 7.05 -12.17
N LYS A 322 11.71 5.81 -12.26
CA LYS A 322 11.49 4.98 -13.47
C LYS A 322 10.03 4.54 -13.63
N SER A 323 9.23 4.70 -12.58
CA SER A 323 7.86 4.23 -12.54
C SER A 323 6.90 5.37 -12.77
N TYR A 324 6.70 5.71 -14.04
CA TYR A 324 5.86 6.83 -14.47
C TYR A 324 4.42 6.75 -13.93
N ASN A 325 3.88 5.54 -13.77
CA ASN A 325 2.60 5.29 -13.12
C ASN A 325 2.85 4.55 -11.80
N PRO A 326 2.98 5.27 -10.67
CA PRO A 326 3.38 4.66 -9.42
C PRO A 326 2.32 3.70 -8.89
N GLY A 327 2.71 2.45 -8.66
CA GLY A 327 1.91 1.43 -7.99
C GLY A 327 2.39 1.14 -6.57
N PRO A 328 1.70 0.28 -5.80
CA PRO A 328 1.99 0.05 -4.37
C PRO A 328 3.44 -0.37 -4.07
N TRP A 329 4.13 -0.92 -5.06
CA TRP A 329 5.53 -1.37 -4.97
C TRP A 329 6.55 -0.31 -5.40
N SER A 330 6.11 0.84 -5.95
CA SER A 330 6.99 1.89 -6.46
C SER A 330 7.53 2.79 -5.34
N GLY A 331 6.77 2.95 -4.24
CA GLY A 331 7.12 3.87 -3.15
C GLY A 331 8.44 3.57 -2.45
N LEU A 332 8.85 2.29 -2.37
CA LEU A 332 10.17 1.88 -1.86
C LEU A 332 11.07 1.29 -2.96
N CYS A 333 10.68 1.41 -4.23
CA CYS A 333 11.52 1.01 -5.36
C CYS A 333 12.62 2.04 -5.58
N MET A 334 13.64 2.02 -4.73
CA MET A 334 14.74 2.96 -4.79
C MET A 334 16.09 2.26 -4.65
N HIS A 335 17.18 2.96 -4.97
CA HIS A 335 18.52 2.40 -4.86
C HIS A 335 18.88 2.16 -3.38
N PRO A 336 19.69 1.14 -3.00
CA PRO A 336 20.06 0.89 -1.60
C PRO A 336 20.71 2.08 -0.86
N VAL A 337 21.40 2.95 -1.60
CA VAL A 337 21.93 4.22 -1.05
C VAL A 337 20.80 5.18 -0.71
N GLU A 338 19.73 5.21 -1.50
CA GLU A 338 18.54 5.99 -1.21
C GLU A 338 17.81 5.44 0.02
N HIS A 339 17.61 4.12 0.08
CA HIS A 339 17.06 3.45 1.26
C HIS A 339 17.85 3.80 2.52
N PHE A 340 19.18 3.84 2.44
CA PHE A 340 20.03 4.27 3.54
C PHE A 340 19.66 5.66 4.04
N PHE A 341 19.61 6.66 3.15
CA PHE A 341 19.22 8.02 3.53
C PHE A 341 17.78 8.08 4.02
N TYR A 342 16.85 7.40 3.35
CA TYR A 342 15.44 7.36 3.71
C TYR A 342 15.21 6.84 5.14
N TYR A 343 15.83 5.71 5.51
CA TYR A 343 15.71 5.16 6.86
C TYR A 343 16.47 5.94 7.94
N THR A 344 17.30 6.92 7.58
CA THR A 344 17.95 7.77 8.59
C THR A 344 16.97 8.64 9.39
N CYS A 345 15.72 8.80 8.94
CA CYS A 345 14.66 9.37 9.76
C CYS A 345 14.44 8.57 11.07
N ALA A 346 14.56 7.25 11.00
CA ALA A 346 14.38 6.35 12.14
C ALA A 346 15.70 6.09 12.89
N THR A 347 16.84 6.11 12.20
CA THR A 347 18.14 5.74 12.80
C THR A 347 18.93 6.90 13.37
N LEU A 348 18.75 8.15 12.92
CA LEU A 348 19.45 9.31 13.52
C LEU A 348 18.95 9.64 14.95
N PRO A 349 17.63 9.68 15.22
CA PRO A 349 17.15 10.02 16.55
C PRO A 349 17.73 9.15 17.70
N PRO A 350 17.81 7.81 17.59
CA PRO A 350 18.39 6.98 18.66
C PRO A 350 19.90 7.12 18.85
N LEU A 351 20.62 7.78 17.93
CA LEU A 351 22.03 8.14 18.11
C LEU A 351 22.21 9.42 18.94
N LEU A 352 21.18 10.28 18.98
CA LEU A 352 21.22 11.61 19.57
C LEU A 352 20.44 11.70 20.89
N LEU A 353 19.40 10.88 21.04
CA LEU A 353 18.45 10.93 22.14
C LEU A 353 18.31 9.56 22.79
N SER A 354 18.19 9.55 24.12
CA SER A 354 17.74 8.34 24.82
C SER A 354 16.28 8.11 24.48
N MET A 355 15.96 6.94 23.91
CA MET A 355 14.61 6.62 23.47
C MET A 355 14.21 5.18 23.73
N HIS A 356 12.93 4.98 24.05
CA HIS A 356 12.36 3.65 24.12
C HIS A 356 12.35 2.98 22.74
N PRO A 357 12.59 1.66 22.62
CA PRO A 357 12.57 0.95 21.33
C PRO A 357 11.26 1.13 20.53
N LEU A 358 10.14 1.38 21.21
CA LEU A 358 8.85 1.70 20.56
C LEU A 358 8.91 2.96 19.68
N HIS A 359 9.71 3.97 20.03
CA HIS A 359 9.86 5.19 19.23
C HIS A 359 10.54 4.90 17.88
N PHE A 360 11.58 4.08 17.92
CA PHE A 360 12.27 3.60 16.73
C PHE A 360 11.36 2.74 15.87
N LEU A 361 10.67 1.76 16.47
CA LEU A 361 9.73 0.90 15.76
C LEU A 361 8.59 1.70 15.13
N TYR A 362 8.04 2.70 15.83
CA TYR A 362 7.03 3.61 15.28
C TYR A 362 7.53 4.32 14.03
N THR A 363 8.70 4.95 14.11
CA THR A 363 9.26 5.75 12.99
C THR A 363 9.64 4.85 11.82
N LYS A 364 10.29 3.71 12.09
CA LYS A 364 10.67 2.69 11.10
C LYS A 364 9.44 2.10 10.39
N PHE A 365 8.45 1.62 11.14
CA PHE A 365 7.26 0.99 10.58
C PHE A 365 6.46 1.96 9.71
N HIS A 366 6.39 3.23 10.15
CA HIS A 366 5.81 4.26 9.31
C HIS A 366 6.62 4.46 8.03
N ALA A 367 7.95 4.51 8.10
CA ALA A 367 8.81 4.60 6.91
C ALA A 367 8.63 3.40 5.96
N ASP A 368 8.39 2.20 6.48
CA ASP A 368 8.20 0.98 5.67
C ASP A 368 6.88 0.97 4.87
N ILE A 369 5.83 1.65 5.37
CA ILE A 369 4.46 1.49 4.86
C ILE A 369 3.90 2.78 4.26
N ALA A 370 4.23 3.95 4.83
CA ALA A 370 3.66 5.22 4.39
C ALA A 370 3.87 5.53 2.90
N PRO A 371 5.01 5.16 2.26
CA PRO A 371 5.18 5.36 0.82
C PRO A 371 4.09 4.69 -0.02
N ILE A 372 3.54 3.56 0.42
CA ILE A 372 2.47 2.85 -0.30
C ILE A 372 1.25 3.75 -0.48
N GLY A 373 0.91 4.53 0.56
CA GLY A 373 -0.23 5.44 0.52
C GLY A 373 -0.03 6.54 -0.53
N GLY A 374 1.19 7.02 -0.76
CA GLY A 374 1.45 8.01 -1.81
C GLY A 374 1.51 7.42 -3.22
N HIS A 375 1.66 6.10 -3.34
CA HIS A 375 1.97 5.41 -4.59
C HIS A 375 0.88 4.37 -4.92
N ASP A 376 -0.39 4.68 -4.68
CA ASP A 376 -1.51 3.78 -4.96
C ASP A 376 -2.19 4.01 -6.32
N GLY A 377 -1.63 4.90 -7.15
CA GLY A 377 -2.13 5.24 -8.47
C GLY A 377 -3.28 6.27 -8.46
N HIS A 378 -3.98 6.41 -9.59
CA HIS A 378 -5.03 7.42 -9.79
C HIS A 378 -6.41 7.03 -9.23
N HIS A 379 -6.52 5.91 -8.51
CA HIS A 379 -7.79 5.40 -7.98
C HIS A 379 -7.71 5.09 -6.48
N SER A 380 -8.76 5.51 -5.73
CA SER A 380 -8.97 5.31 -4.29
C SER A 380 -8.35 4.01 -3.73
N PRO A 381 -7.52 4.11 -2.66
CA PRO A 381 -7.99 4.57 -1.36
C PRO A 381 -7.38 5.86 -0.81
N SER A 382 -6.27 6.35 -1.36
CA SER A 382 -5.66 7.61 -0.96
C SER A 382 -5.86 8.62 -2.09
N SER A 383 -6.20 9.85 -1.74
CA SER A 383 -6.36 10.96 -2.67
C SER A 383 -5.01 11.61 -3.05
N ALA A 384 -3.90 10.87 -2.98
CA ALA A 384 -2.54 11.42 -3.10
C ALA A 384 -1.69 10.86 -4.25
N GLY A 385 -2.08 9.75 -4.89
CA GLY A 385 -1.33 9.15 -6.00
C GLY A 385 -1.15 10.09 -7.20
N ASP A 386 -2.09 11.00 -7.41
CA ASP A 386 -2.03 12.10 -8.36
C ASP A 386 -0.82 13.04 -8.16
N PHE A 387 -0.54 13.40 -6.91
CA PHE A 387 0.58 14.27 -6.57
C PHE A 387 1.91 13.52 -6.76
N HIS A 388 2.01 12.27 -6.30
CA HIS A 388 3.23 11.48 -6.54
C HIS A 388 3.45 11.17 -8.02
N TRP A 389 2.41 10.94 -8.80
CA TRP A 389 2.55 10.87 -10.26
C TRP A 389 3.19 12.14 -10.84
N LEU A 390 2.72 13.32 -10.40
CA LEU A 390 3.29 14.59 -10.84
C LEU A 390 4.75 14.77 -10.40
N HIS A 391 5.10 14.27 -9.20
CA HIS A 391 6.48 14.19 -8.74
C HIS A 391 7.36 13.33 -9.65
N HIS A 392 6.91 12.12 -9.99
CA HIS A 392 7.61 11.21 -10.91
C HIS A 392 7.73 11.76 -12.33
N ALA A 393 6.76 12.55 -12.77
CA ALA A 393 6.75 13.15 -14.11
C ALA A 393 7.61 14.43 -14.23
N LYS A 394 7.69 15.26 -13.19
CA LYS A 394 8.22 16.64 -13.29
C LYS A 394 9.34 16.99 -12.31
N PHE A 395 9.67 16.13 -11.35
CA PHE A 395 10.88 16.17 -10.50
C PHE A 395 11.07 17.36 -9.55
N GLU A 396 10.22 18.38 -9.55
CA GLU A 396 10.47 19.61 -8.76
C GLU A 396 9.74 19.67 -7.42
N CYS A 397 8.61 18.98 -7.33
CA CYS A 397 7.76 18.86 -6.15
C CYS A 397 8.15 17.64 -5.33
N ASN A 398 7.95 17.63 -4.01
CA ASN A 398 8.34 16.53 -3.12
C ASN A 398 7.13 15.74 -2.56
N TYR A 399 6.04 16.45 -2.24
CA TYR A 399 4.75 15.89 -1.80
C TYR A 399 4.85 14.90 -0.61
N GLY A 400 5.56 15.33 0.43
CA GLY A 400 5.50 14.68 1.75
C GLY A 400 4.10 14.72 2.39
N VAL A 401 3.95 14.22 3.62
CA VAL A 401 2.65 14.20 4.29
C VAL A 401 2.28 15.66 4.65
N PRO A 402 1.09 16.16 4.29
CA PRO A 402 0.74 17.59 4.43
C PRO A 402 0.56 18.07 5.88
N PHE A 403 0.78 17.19 6.87
CA PHE A 403 0.66 17.50 8.30
C PHE A 403 1.95 17.10 9.03
N PRO A 404 2.53 17.98 9.87
CA PRO A 404 2.04 19.31 10.27
C PRO A 404 2.49 20.47 9.37
N TYR A 405 3.41 20.25 8.42
CA TYR A 405 3.98 21.31 7.57
C TYR A 405 3.94 20.90 6.10
N ASN A 406 3.68 21.86 5.22
CA ASN A 406 3.79 21.66 3.77
C ASN A 406 5.05 22.39 3.27
N PHE A 407 6.18 21.68 3.26
CA PHE A 407 7.48 22.25 2.88
C PHE A 407 7.53 22.68 1.42
N ASP A 408 6.82 21.97 0.53
CA ASP A 408 6.72 22.38 -0.87
C ASP A 408 6.05 23.76 -1.01
N LYS A 409 5.01 24.05 -0.21
CA LYS A 409 4.41 25.40 -0.17
C LYS A 409 5.35 26.42 0.45
N LEU A 410 6.08 26.05 1.50
CA LEU A 410 7.03 26.94 2.19
C LEU A 410 8.18 27.37 1.27
N PHE A 411 8.67 26.46 0.42
CA PHE A 411 9.81 26.68 -0.47
C PHE A 411 9.40 26.95 -1.94
N GLY A 412 8.10 27.08 -2.23
CA GLY A 412 7.61 27.42 -3.55
C GLY A 412 7.79 26.33 -4.61
N THR A 413 7.88 25.07 -4.18
CA THR A 413 7.94 23.88 -5.06
C THR A 413 6.60 23.13 -5.14
N TRP A 414 5.56 23.64 -4.48
CA TRP A 414 4.21 23.08 -4.54
C TRP A 414 3.57 23.33 -5.90
N VAL A 415 3.09 22.26 -6.54
CA VAL A 415 2.23 22.38 -7.72
C VAL A 415 0.86 21.82 -7.35
N ASP A 416 -0.18 22.62 -7.59
CA ASP A 416 -1.55 22.15 -7.42
C ASP A 416 -1.92 21.27 -8.62
N TYR A 417 -2.24 20.01 -8.35
CA TYR A 417 -2.54 19.04 -9.40
C TYR A 417 -3.80 19.41 -10.21
N GLU A 418 -4.81 20.02 -9.58
CA GLU A 418 -6.02 20.45 -10.29
C GLU A 418 -5.75 21.68 -11.17
N GLU A 419 -4.87 22.58 -10.72
CA GLU A 419 -4.40 23.70 -11.54
C GLU A 419 -3.52 23.22 -12.71
N PHE A 420 -2.61 22.27 -12.45
CA PHE A 420 -1.74 21.66 -13.46
C PHE A 420 -2.56 20.96 -14.56
N LYS A 421 -3.60 20.19 -14.21
CA LYS A 421 -4.52 19.58 -15.20
C LYS A 421 -5.13 20.60 -16.16
N VAL A 422 -5.38 21.81 -15.68
CA VAL A 422 -6.10 22.85 -16.43
C VAL A 422 -5.15 23.71 -17.26
N THR A 423 -3.95 23.98 -16.74
CA THR A 423 -3.00 24.95 -17.32
C THR A 423 -1.85 24.28 -18.07
N GLY A 424 -1.47 23.06 -17.69
CA GLY A 424 -0.22 22.43 -18.13
C GLY A 424 1.04 23.11 -17.59
N GLU A 425 0.88 24.18 -16.80
CA GLU A 425 1.97 24.97 -16.24
C GLU A 425 2.33 24.49 -14.83
N LEU A 426 3.63 24.41 -14.56
CA LEU A 426 4.14 24.22 -13.21
C LEU A 426 4.15 25.58 -12.52
N ASN A 427 3.43 25.69 -11.41
CA ASN A 427 3.46 26.87 -10.55
C ASN A 427 4.75 26.89 -9.69
N CYS A 428 5.89 26.60 -10.31
CA CYS A 428 7.21 26.70 -9.72
C CYS A 428 7.78 28.11 -9.97
N GLY A 429 8.51 28.67 -8.99
CA GLY A 429 9.08 30.01 -9.10
C GLY A 429 9.95 30.20 -10.34
N GLU A 430 10.16 31.44 -10.80
CA GLU A 430 10.91 31.76 -12.04
C GLU A 430 12.30 31.09 -12.13
N TRP A 431 12.92 30.79 -10.98
CA TRP A 431 14.19 30.07 -10.89
C TRP A 431 14.12 28.62 -11.42
N ALA A 432 13.00 27.92 -11.24
CA ALA A 432 12.79 26.55 -11.71
C ALA A 432 12.45 26.50 -13.20
N LYS A 433 11.67 27.49 -13.68
CA LYS A 433 11.40 27.70 -15.11
C LYS A 433 12.70 27.94 -15.92
N ALA A 434 13.70 28.61 -15.35
CA ALA A 434 15.00 28.84 -15.97
C ALA A 434 15.84 27.55 -16.15
N GLN A 435 15.67 26.52 -15.32
CA GLN A 435 16.42 25.26 -15.41
C GLN A 435 15.84 24.28 -16.45
N MET A 436 14.52 24.33 -16.65
CA MET A 436 13.84 23.46 -17.61
C MET A 436 14.12 23.84 -19.07
N GLY A 437 14.37 25.13 -19.36
CA GLY A 437 14.72 25.60 -20.70
C GLY A 437 15.98 24.95 -21.29
N SER A 438 16.92 24.53 -20.43
CA SER A 438 18.16 23.87 -20.87
C SER A 438 17.95 22.38 -21.21
N ALA A 439 16.98 21.70 -20.58
CA ALA A 439 16.79 20.26 -20.72
C ALA A 439 16.13 19.87 -22.06
N VAL A 440 15.24 20.71 -22.59
CA VAL A 440 14.56 20.49 -23.89
C VAL A 440 15.56 20.59 -25.04
N GLU A 441 16.50 21.54 -25.01
CA GLU A 441 17.52 21.72 -26.05
C GLU A 441 18.56 20.58 -26.13
N VAL A 442 18.79 19.84 -25.03
CA VAL A 442 19.80 18.76 -25.02
C VAL A 442 19.22 17.39 -25.30
N LEU A 443 17.92 17.18 -25.05
CA LEU A 443 17.23 15.99 -25.51
C LEU A 443 17.05 16.01 -27.04
N ASP A 444 16.68 17.17 -27.59
CA ASP A 444 16.54 17.37 -29.04
C ASP A 444 17.89 17.21 -29.81
N LYS A 445 19.02 17.54 -29.17
CA LYS A 445 20.38 17.31 -29.72
C LYS A 445 20.86 15.86 -29.61
N LYS A 446 20.38 15.07 -28.63
CA LYS A 446 20.73 13.65 -28.47
C LYS A 446 19.90 12.73 -29.36
N GLU A 447 18.65 13.09 -29.66
CA GLU A 447 17.83 12.41 -30.66
C GLU A 447 18.41 12.61 -32.07
N LYS A 448 18.73 13.85 -32.45
CA LYS A 448 19.34 14.16 -33.76
C LYS A 448 20.74 13.54 -33.98
N ALA A 449 21.45 13.17 -32.91
CA ALA A 449 22.76 12.53 -33.00
C ALA A 449 22.68 10.99 -33.14
N LYS A 450 21.54 10.37 -32.80
CA LYS A 450 21.34 8.91 -32.92
C LYS A 450 20.85 8.48 -34.30
N ASP A 451 20.25 9.37 -35.08
CA ASP A 451 19.72 9.08 -36.43
C ASP A 451 20.79 8.95 -37.53
N ASN A 452 22.06 9.25 -37.26
CA ASN A 452 23.12 9.24 -38.27
C ASN A 452 24.06 8.02 -38.24
N SER A 453 23.72 6.94 -37.53
CA SER A 453 24.52 5.70 -37.60
C SER A 453 23.68 4.44 -37.76
N ASN A 454 23.64 3.98 -39.00
CA ASN A 454 23.41 2.61 -39.50
C ASN A 454 22.07 2.34 -40.22
N ASP A 455 22.08 2.67 -41.51
CA ASP A 455 21.32 1.98 -42.56
C ASP A 455 21.81 0.54 -42.75
N ALA A 456 20.91 -0.44 -42.65
CA ALA A 456 20.93 -1.64 -43.50
C ALA A 456 19.57 -2.40 -43.47
N LYS A 457 18.71 -2.03 -44.44
CA LYS A 457 17.78 -2.88 -45.24
C LYS A 457 16.84 -3.90 -44.56
N ALA A 458 15.54 -3.60 -44.55
CA ALA A 458 14.50 -4.26 -45.39
C ALA A 458 13.11 -3.59 -45.18
N ALA A 459 12.40 -3.30 -46.27
CA ALA A 459 11.11 -2.59 -46.35
C ALA A 459 9.93 -3.56 -46.62
N PRO A 460 8.67 -3.12 -46.80
CA PRO A 460 7.86 -2.08 -46.14
C PRO A 460 6.48 -2.63 -45.68
N LEU A 461 5.68 -1.84 -44.94
CA LEU A 461 4.22 -1.71 -45.15
C LEU A 461 3.67 -0.53 -44.33
N SER A 462 2.95 0.34 -45.04
CA SER A 462 2.46 1.67 -44.68
C SER A 462 1.45 1.72 -43.53
N LYS A 463 1.60 2.67 -42.60
CA LYS A 463 0.51 3.34 -41.86
C LYS A 463 0.93 4.75 -41.45
N ASP A 464 0.43 5.74 -42.18
CA ASP A 464 0.40 7.13 -41.75
C ASP A 464 -0.65 7.30 -40.64
N ALA A 465 -0.24 7.95 -39.55
CA ALA A 465 -0.97 8.92 -38.71
C ALA A 465 -0.50 8.82 -37.25
N GLU A 466 0.65 9.43 -36.95
CA GLU A 466 1.15 9.67 -35.59
C GLU A 466 0.65 11.02 -35.06
N ALA A 467 0.11 11.02 -33.84
CA ALA A 467 -0.33 12.20 -33.13
C ALA A 467 0.84 12.87 -32.41
N THR A 468 1.06 14.16 -32.66
CA THR A 468 2.04 15.01 -31.98
C THR A 468 1.45 15.58 -30.67
N PRO A 469 2.20 15.63 -29.55
CA PRO A 469 1.77 16.30 -28.33
C PRO A 469 2.14 17.79 -28.38
N VAL A 470 1.17 18.67 -28.05
CA VAL A 470 1.35 20.14 -28.03
C VAL A 470 1.48 20.63 -26.59
N SER A 471 2.52 21.42 -26.32
CA SER A 471 2.83 22.08 -25.04
C SER A 471 2.14 23.45 -24.87
N GLY A 472 1.64 23.73 -23.67
CA GLY A 472 1.97 24.93 -22.87
C GLY A 472 1.44 26.33 -23.22
N ASP A 473 0.93 26.62 -24.42
CA ASP A 473 0.33 27.92 -24.77
C ASP A 473 -0.85 27.72 -25.74
N ALA A 474 -1.73 26.77 -25.45
CA ALA A 474 -2.77 26.40 -26.41
C ALA A 474 -3.85 27.49 -26.51
N GLU A 475 -3.82 28.24 -27.61
CA GLU A 475 -4.99 29.00 -28.07
C GLU A 475 -6.23 28.08 -28.13
N PRO A 476 -7.44 28.62 -27.90
CA PRO A 476 -8.68 27.84 -28.00
C PRO A 476 -8.70 26.99 -29.28
N LEU A 477 -9.04 25.70 -29.14
CA LEU A 477 -9.06 24.77 -30.28
C LEU A 477 -10.01 25.22 -31.40
N LEU A 478 -10.98 26.07 -31.05
CA LEU A 478 -11.75 26.94 -31.95
C LEU A 478 -11.74 28.38 -31.41
N THR A 479 -11.13 29.33 -32.12
CA THR A 479 -11.01 30.73 -31.69
C THR A 479 -12.26 31.56 -32.02
N GLY A 480 -12.83 32.26 -31.04
CA GLY A 480 -14.02 33.12 -31.21
C GLY A 480 -14.68 33.54 -29.88
N LYS A 481 -15.65 34.46 -29.92
CA LYS A 481 -16.45 34.85 -28.74
C LYS A 481 -17.66 33.93 -28.59
N MET A 482 -17.85 33.33 -27.42
CA MET A 482 -19.05 32.56 -27.12
C MET A 482 -20.25 33.49 -26.94
N THR A 483 -21.08 33.66 -27.96
CA THR A 483 -22.34 34.42 -27.88
C THR A 483 -23.44 33.56 -27.24
N LEU A 484 -23.62 33.67 -25.93
CA LEU A 484 -24.68 32.99 -25.16
C LEU A 484 -25.97 33.81 -25.01
N THR A 485 -26.11 34.93 -25.73
CA THR A 485 -27.28 35.81 -25.63
C THR A 485 -28.56 35.11 -26.11
N SER A 486 -29.68 35.41 -25.46
CA SER A 486 -31.03 34.91 -25.76
C SER A 486 -31.61 35.34 -27.13
N GLY A 487 -30.79 35.90 -28.03
CA GLY A 487 -31.16 36.40 -29.36
C GLY A 487 -30.44 35.73 -30.53
N GLY A 488 -29.76 34.59 -30.31
CA GLY A 488 -29.15 33.80 -31.38
C GLY A 488 -30.17 32.95 -32.18
N PRO A 489 -29.76 32.34 -33.30
CA PRO A 489 -30.63 31.47 -34.11
C PRO A 489 -31.25 30.33 -33.28
N MET A 490 -32.53 30.04 -33.53
CA MET A 490 -33.25 28.94 -32.91
C MET A 490 -33.36 27.77 -33.89
N PHE A 491 -32.97 26.59 -33.45
CA PHE A 491 -32.95 25.36 -34.24
C PHE A 491 -33.98 24.37 -33.69
N SER A 492 -34.57 23.54 -34.55
CA SER A 492 -35.41 22.42 -34.09
C SER A 492 -34.55 21.18 -33.81
N MET A 493 -35.03 20.24 -32.98
CA MET A 493 -34.29 18.99 -32.77
C MET A 493 -34.22 18.14 -34.05
N GLU A 494 -35.22 18.22 -34.92
CA GLU A 494 -35.23 17.55 -36.23
C GLU A 494 -34.14 18.11 -37.15
N GLU A 495 -33.81 19.39 -37.03
CA GLU A 495 -32.71 20.00 -37.76
C GLU A 495 -31.37 19.48 -37.23
N VAL A 496 -31.15 19.53 -35.91
CA VAL A 496 -29.91 19.01 -35.29
C VAL A 496 -29.65 17.54 -35.64
N GLN A 497 -30.70 16.70 -35.69
CA GLN A 497 -30.59 15.28 -36.04
C GLN A 497 -30.06 14.98 -37.45
N ARG A 498 -30.07 15.97 -38.36
CA ARG A 498 -29.49 15.81 -39.70
C ARG A 498 -27.97 15.85 -39.70
N HIS A 499 -27.36 16.50 -38.70
CA HIS A 499 -25.93 16.73 -38.56
C HIS A 499 -25.27 15.63 -37.70
N LYS A 500 -25.13 14.43 -38.29
CA LYS A 500 -24.70 13.19 -37.60
C LYS A 500 -23.45 12.51 -38.17
N SER A 501 -22.70 13.18 -39.03
CA SER A 501 -21.54 12.59 -39.74
C SER A 501 -20.22 13.22 -39.28
N LYS A 502 -19.09 12.64 -39.69
CA LYS A 502 -17.75 13.17 -39.37
C LYS A 502 -17.51 14.56 -39.95
N ASP A 503 -18.07 14.83 -41.12
CA ASP A 503 -17.92 16.10 -41.82
C ASP A 503 -19.05 17.08 -41.51
N ASP A 504 -20.01 16.68 -40.66
CA ASP A 504 -21.17 17.49 -40.26
C ASP A 504 -21.76 16.97 -38.93
N CYS A 505 -21.18 17.41 -37.81
CA CYS A 505 -21.43 16.88 -36.46
C CYS A 505 -21.92 17.96 -35.51
N TRP A 506 -23.22 17.95 -35.18
CA TRP A 506 -23.79 18.87 -34.19
C TRP A 506 -24.28 18.12 -32.97
N ILE A 507 -24.19 18.75 -31.79
CA ILE A 507 -24.76 18.22 -30.54
C ILE A 507 -25.52 19.31 -29.80
N VAL A 508 -26.37 18.91 -28.86
CA VAL A 508 -27.02 19.84 -27.92
C VAL A 508 -26.47 19.65 -26.51
N LEU A 509 -25.96 20.73 -25.91
CA LEU A 509 -25.56 20.80 -24.50
C LEU A 509 -26.32 21.95 -23.82
N TYR A 510 -27.06 21.66 -22.74
CA TYR A 510 -27.81 22.66 -21.98
C TYR A 510 -28.73 23.55 -22.84
N GLY A 511 -29.37 22.95 -23.85
CA GLY A 511 -30.23 23.65 -24.80
C GLY A 511 -29.48 24.52 -25.84
N ARG A 512 -28.15 24.44 -25.89
CA ARG A 512 -27.29 25.11 -26.88
C ARG A 512 -26.86 24.13 -27.95
N VAL A 513 -27.00 24.54 -29.21
CA VAL A 513 -26.54 23.77 -30.38
C VAL A 513 -25.08 24.10 -30.64
N LEU A 514 -24.23 23.07 -30.65
CA LEU A 514 -22.80 23.17 -30.89
C LEU A 514 -22.43 22.42 -32.18
N ASN A 515 -21.79 23.11 -33.13
CA ASN A 515 -21.14 22.46 -34.26
C ASN A 515 -19.72 22.04 -33.86
N LEU A 516 -19.50 20.74 -33.73
CA LEU A 516 -18.23 20.16 -33.31
C LEU A 516 -17.45 19.55 -34.46
N THR A 517 -17.85 19.75 -35.71
CA THR A 517 -17.19 19.18 -36.90
C THR A 517 -15.69 19.43 -36.90
N GLU A 518 -15.26 20.67 -36.70
CA GLU A 518 -13.84 21.05 -36.63
C GLU A 518 -13.15 20.66 -35.31
N PHE A 519 -13.94 20.34 -34.29
CA PHE A 519 -13.46 19.95 -32.96
C PHE A 519 -13.28 18.44 -32.82
N LEU A 520 -13.98 17.63 -33.61
CA LEU A 520 -13.90 16.17 -33.59
C LEU A 520 -12.47 15.63 -33.55
N PRO A 521 -11.56 15.96 -34.50
CA PRO A 521 -10.20 15.43 -34.50
C PRO A 521 -9.34 15.96 -33.34
N LYS A 522 -9.79 17.02 -32.67
CA LYS A 522 -9.09 17.69 -31.58
C LYS A 522 -9.59 17.25 -30.20
N HIS A 523 -10.62 16.39 -30.14
CA HIS A 523 -11.22 15.97 -28.89
C HIS A 523 -10.30 14.96 -28.15
N PRO A 524 -9.87 15.24 -26.89
CA PRO A 524 -8.92 14.38 -26.16
C PRO A 524 -9.40 12.94 -25.93
N GLY A 525 -10.71 12.72 -25.85
CA GLY A 525 -11.31 11.38 -25.73
C GLY A 525 -11.47 10.63 -27.06
N GLY A 526 -11.01 11.22 -28.18
CA GLY A 526 -11.13 10.70 -29.54
C GLY A 526 -12.41 11.12 -30.26
N GLU A 527 -12.40 11.02 -31.59
CA GLU A 527 -13.53 11.43 -32.47
C GLU A 527 -14.80 10.58 -32.24
N LYS A 528 -14.62 9.26 -32.04
CA LYS A 528 -15.72 8.28 -32.02
C LYS A 528 -16.71 8.52 -30.88
N VAL A 529 -16.26 9.02 -29.74
CA VAL A 529 -17.12 9.27 -28.57
C VAL A 529 -18.06 10.45 -28.78
N VAL A 530 -17.58 11.51 -29.44
CA VAL A 530 -18.41 12.68 -29.80
C VAL A 530 -19.35 12.33 -30.95
N LEU A 531 -18.85 11.58 -31.96
CA LEU A 531 -19.68 11.09 -33.06
C LEU A 531 -20.85 10.20 -32.61
N GLY A 532 -20.66 9.40 -31.55
CA GLY A 532 -21.75 8.63 -30.95
C GLY A 532 -22.93 9.47 -30.42
N MET A 533 -22.67 10.75 -30.18
CA MET A 533 -23.64 11.75 -29.69
C MET A 533 -24.09 12.74 -30.77
N ALA A 534 -23.58 12.63 -32.00
CA ALA A 534 -23.94 13.52 -33.10
C ALA A 534 -25.45 13.44 -33.40
N GLY A 535 -26.06 14.61 -33.61
CA GLY A 535 -27.50 14.80 -33.79
C GLY A 535 -28.35 14.65 -32.53
N LYS A 536 -27.76 14.53 -31.33
CA LYS A 536 -28.49 14.25 -30.07
C LYS A 536 -28.29 15.36 -29.03
N ASN A 537 -29.18 15.34 -28.04
CA ASN A 537 -28.94 16.03 -26.77
C ASN A 537 -27.99 15.21 -25.91
N ALA A 538 -26.76 15.71 -25.78
CA ALA A 538 -25.66 15.03 -25.11
C ALA A 538 -25.44 15.51 -23.68
N THR A 539 -26.31 16.40 -23.14
CA THR A 539 -26.09 17.06 -21.83
C THR A 539 -25.83 16.07 -20.70
N ALA A 540 -26.67 15.03 -20.57
CA ALA A 540 -26.52 14.03 -19.51
C ALA A 540 -25.23 13.20 -19.68
N SER A 541 -24.92 12.77 -20.91
CA SER A 541 -23.68 12.03 -21.21
C SER A 541 -22.44 12.88 -20.99
N PHE A 542 -22.51 14.17 -21.33
CA PHE A 542 -21.43 15.13 -21.14
C PHE A 542 -21.17 15.34 -19.65
N GLU A 543 -22.20 15.60 -18.84
CA GLU A 543 -22.06 15.77 -17.39
C GLU A 543 -21.58 14.51 -16.68
N GLY A 544 -22.06 13.33 -17.08
CA GLY A 544 -21.61 12.05 -16.51
C GLY A 544 -20.10 11.80 -16.65
N ILE A 545 -19.45 12.48 -17.60
CA ILE A 545 -18.01 12.34 -17.87
C ILE A 545 -17.22 13.59 -17.42
N HIS A 546 -17.78 14.80 -17.61
CA HIS A 546 -17.05 16.06 -17.50
C HIS A 546 -17.40 16.87 -16.25
N ALA A 547 -18.41 16.50 -15.46
CA ALA A 547 -18.81 17.26 -14.27
C ALA A 547 -17.66 17.44 -13.28
N SER A 548 -16.79 16.43 -13.13
CA SER A 548 -15.64 16.47 -12.22
C SER A 548 -14.40 17.16 -12.79
N THR A 549 -14.34 17.42 -14.10
CA THR A 549 -13.17 17.97 -14.80
C THR A 549 -13.35 19.40 -15.31
N GLY A 550 -14.49 20.04 -14.99
CA GLY A 550 -14.77 21.44 -15.32
C GLY A 550 -16.14 21.70 -15.94
N GLY A 551 -16.90 20.64 -16.25
CA GLY A 551 -18.27 20.75 -16.78
C GLY A 551 -18.36 21.67 -17.99
N PHE A 552 -19.39 22.52 -18.03
CA PHE A 552 -19.62 23.43 -19.15
C PHE A 552 -18.53 24.51 -19.33
N ASP A 553 -17.67 24.76 -18.34
CA ASP A 553 -16.53 25.69 -18.50
C ASP A 553 -15.49 25.17 -19.50
N LEU A 554 -15.43 23.85 -19.73
CA LEU A 554 -14.58 23.26 -20.77
C LEU A 554 -15.01 23.70 -22.17
N VAL A 555 -16.32 23.81 -22.42
CA VAL A 555 -16.85 24.29 -23.70
C VAL A 555 -16.49 25.76 -23.90
N ARG A 556 -16.57 26.57 -22.82
CA ARG A 556 -16.20 28.00 -22.84
C ARG A 556 -14.73 28.20 -23.17
N LYS A 557 -13.86 27.34 -22.64
CA LYS A 557 -12.41 27.44 -22.79
C LYS A 557 -11.93 26.91 -24.14
N TRP A 558 -12.40 25.73 -24.55
CA TRP A 558 -11.79 25.00 -25.66
C TRP A 558 -12.55 25.09 -26.98
N ALA A 559 -13.86 25.35 -26.95
CA ALA A 559 -14.70 25.42 -28.15
C ALA A 559 -15.68 26.61 -28.14
N PRO A 560 -15.25 27.84 -27.80
CA PRO A 560 -16.15 28.99 -27.69
C PRO A 560 -16.86 29.34 -29.01
N ALA A 561 -16.23 29.08 -30.16
CA ALA A 561 -16.83 29.32 -31.48
C ALA A 561 -17.76 28.21 -31.98
N ALA A 562 -17.87 27.08 -31.27
CA ALA A 562 -18.75 25.98 -31.67
C ALA A 562 -20.25 26.32 -31.49
N ALA A 563 -20.59 27.32 -30.67
CA ALA A 563 -21.97 27.67 -30.36
C ALA A 563 -22.69 28.33 -31.54
N LEU A 564 -23.64 27.61 -32.13
CA LEU A 564 -24.47 28.09 -33.24
C LEU A 564 -25.72 28.83 -32.77
N GLY A 565 -26.33 28.37 -31.68
CA GLY A 565 -27.61 28.91 -31.19
C GLY A 565 -28.28 28.01 -30.16
N SER A 566 -29.61 28.04 -30.11
CA SER A 566 -30.40 27.30 -29.11
C SER A 566 -31.48 26.44 -29.72
N VAL A 567 -31.88 25.38 -29.02
CA VAL A 567 -33.02 24.55 -29.43
C VAL A 567 -34.33 25.25 -29.05
N ALA A 568 -35.23 25.40 -30.03
CA ALA A 568 -36.56 25.97 -29.81
C ALA A 568 -37.37 25.13 -28.81
N GLY A 569 -37.94 25.76 -27.78
CA GLY A 569 -38.78 25.10 -26.79
C GLY A 569 -38.05 24.18 -25.80
N TYR A 570 -36.72 24.29 -25.66
CA TYR A 570 -35.96 23.52 -24.68
C TYR A 570 -36.40 23.83 -23.23
N ALA A 571 -36.87 22.82 -22.51
CA ALA A 571 -37.35 22.92 -21.12
C ALA A 571 -36.36 22.39 -20.06
N GLY A 572 -35.10 22.13 -20.44
CA GLY A 572 -34.08 21.60 -19.54
C GLY A 572 -33.26 22.67 -18.82
N GLN A 573 -32.22 22.25 -18.10
CA GLN A 573 -31.37 23.14 -17.31
C GLN A 573 -30.53 24.08 -18.19
N ALA A 574 -30.42 25.34 -17.78
CA ALA A 574 -29.51 26.31 -18.39
C ALA A 574 -28.04 26.01 -18.02
N PRO A 575 -27.07 26.45 -18.83
CA PRO A 575 -25.65 26.24 -18.52
C PRO A 575 -25.25 26.92 -17.19
N PRO A 576 -24.46 26.27 -16.33
CA PRO A 576 -24.05 26.82 -15.03
C PRO A 576 -23.19 28.08 -15.18
N ALA A 577 -23.33 29.07 -14.29
CA ALA A 577 -22.57 30.32 -14.32
C ALA A 577 -21.05 30.09 -14.06
N PRO A 578 -20.15 30.93 -14.60
CA PRO A 578 -18.70 30.80 -14.37
C PRO A 578 -18.37 30.96 -12.87
N LYS A 579 -17.54 30.09 -12.30
CA LYS A 579 -17.11 30.20 -10.89
C LYS A 579 -15.96 31.22 -10.75
N ALA A 580 -16.08 32.15 -9.80
CA ALA A 580 -15.00 33.09 -9.44
C ALA A 580 -13.98 32.40 -8.50
N VAL A 581 -12.69 32.49 -8.83
CA VAL A 581 -11.58 31.97 -8.01
C VAL A 581 -11.18 33.03 -6.98
N SER A 582 -11.29 32.73 -5.67
CA SER A 582 -10.80 33.64 -4.61
C SER A 582 -9.39 33.26 -4.16
N ALA A 583 -8.43 34.16 -4.35
CA ALA A 583 -7.09 34.04 -3.79
C ALA A 583 -7.11 34.32 -2.27
N ALA A 584 -6.85 33.32 -1.44
CA ALA A 584 -6.66 33.52 0.00
C ALA A 584 -5.21 33.96 0.28
N LYS A 585 -5.03 35.19 0.79
CA LYS A 585 -3.75 35.68 1.32
C LYS A 585 -3.59 35.25 2.78
N TYR A 586 -2.49 34.58 3.13
CA TYR A 586 -2.10 34.34 4.52
C TYR A 586 -0.77 35.04 4.84
N GLN A 587 -0.70 35.70 6.00
CA GLN A 587 0.47 36.44 6.48
C GLN A 587 1.41 35.57 7.32
N PRO A 588 2.74 35.71 7.22
CA PRO A 588 3.69 34.91 7.98
C PRO A 588 4.23 35.70 9.18
N LEU A 589 3.71 35.44 10.37
CA LEU A 589 4.42 35.74 11.61
C LEU A 589 3.79 34.92 12.74
N HIS A 590 4.59 34.49 13.71
CA HIS A 590 4.26 33.60 14.84
C HIS A 590 4.40 32.09 14.57
N LEU A 591 5.63 31.53 14.49
CA LEU A 591 5.88 30.16 14.97
C LEU A 591 7.36 29.71 15.11
N LEU A 592 8.34 30.62 15.13
CA LEU A 592 9.76 30.25 15.33
C LEU A 592 10.17 30.02 16.80
N VAL A 593 9.31 30.31 17.77
CA VAL A 593 9.66 30.30 19.21
C VAL A 593 9.45 28.93 19.91
N PRO A 594 8.43 28.11 19.59
CA PRO A 594 8.22 26.84 20.31
C PRO A 594 9.27 25.75 19.97
N VAL A 595 9.81 25.75 18.75
CA VAL A 595 10.76 24.73 18.27
C VAL A 595 12.14 24.92 18.91
N LEU A 596 12.59 26.16 19.11
CA LEU A 596 13.87 26.47 19.75
C LEU A 596 13.86 26.23 21.27
N LEU A 597 12.71 26.39 21.94
CA LEU A 597 12.58 26.15 23.38
C LEU A 597 12.55 24.66 23.73
N ALA A 598 12.00 23.80 22.88
CA ALA A 598 12.00 22.35 23.09
C ALA A 598 13.42 21.74 22.96
N SER A 599 14.25 22.27 22.06
CA SER A 599 15.64 21.83 21.88
C SER A 599 16.55 22.24 23.04
N LEU A 600 16.31 23.39 23.67
CA LEU A 600 17.09 23.87 24.82
C LEU A 600 16.70 23.18 26.14
N ALA A 601 15.43 22.80 26.31
CA ALA A 601 14.98 22.06 27.49
C ALA A 601 15.54 20.62 27.54
N GLY A 602 15.72 19.97 26.40
CA GLY A 602 16.29 18.62 26.31
C GLY A 602 17.77 18.54 26.70
N VAL A 603 18.55 19.60 26.45
CA VAL A 603 19.97 19.65 26.84
C VAL A 603 20.15 19.97 28.33
N ALA A 604 19.17 20.63 28.97
CA ALA A 604 19.24 20.98 30.39
C ALA A 604 18.79 19.86 31.34
N LEU A 605 17.99 18.89 30.87
CA LEU A 605 17.45 17.79 31.69
C LEU A 605 18.23 16.47 31.54
N GLY A 606 19.30 16.47 30.73
CA GLY A 606 20.20 15.33 30.51
C GLY A 606 21.52 15.42 31.28
N ARG A 607 21.49 15.89 32.53
CA ARG A 607 22.59 15.74 33.51
C ARG A 607 22.10 15.04 34.76
#